data_AF-A0A2D7FGG2-F1
#
_entry.id   AF-A0A2D7FGG2-F1
#
_cell.length_a   1.000
_cell.length_b   1.000
_cell.length_c   1.000
_cell.angle_alpha   90.00
_cell.angle_beta   90.00
_cell.angle_gamma   90.00
#
_symmetry.space_group_name_H-M   'P 1'
#
loop_
_entity.id
_entity.type
_entity.pdbx_description
1 polymer ?
#
loop_
_entity_poly.entity_id
_entity_poly.type
_entity_poly.pdbx_seq_one_letter_code
_entity_poly.pdbx_strand_id
1 'polypeptide(L)' 'MARQDIEAGFRALARDRRLAILDWLREPDKHFPAQVDGDLFKDGVRGALIAQKMQVSQPTISEHLRVLTQAGFLKPKR' A
#
# COMPACT_ATOMS: atom_id res chain seq x y z
N MET A 1 17.16 5.99 13.53
CA MET A 1 16.19 6.73 12.70
C MET A 1 16.40 8.21 12.94
N ALA A 2 16.65 8.99 11.89
CA ALA A 2 16.78 10.44 12.00
C ALA A 2 15.41 11.07 12.31
N ARG A 3 15.38 12.25 12.94
CA ARG A 3 14.13 13.00 13.22
C ARG A 3 13.26 13.18 11.97
N GLN A 4 13.89 13.32 10.81
CA GLN A 4 13.21 13.46 9.52
C GLN A 4 12.45 12.18 9.11
N ASP A 5 12.92 10.99 9.50
CA ASP A 5 12.27 9.72 9.19
C ASP A 5 10.93 9.57 9.92
N ILE A 6 10.91 9.99 11.19
CA ILE A 6 9.70 9.94 12.03
C ILE A 6 8.64 10.91 11.49
N GLU A 7 9.04 12.13 11.11
CA GLU A 7 8.13 13.12 10.54
C GLU A 7 7.56 12.68 9.18
N ALA A 8 8.39 12.07 8.32
CA ALA A 8 7.94 11.45 7.08
C ALA A 8 6.95 10.31 7.34
N GLY A 9 7.21 9.49 8.36
CA GLY A 9 6.31 8.44 8.83
C GLY A 9 4.93 8.98 9.21
N PHE A 10 4.87 9.98 10.09
CA PHE A 10 3.60 10.59 10.50
C PHE A 10 2.86 11.24 9.33
N ARG A 11 3.57 11.96 8.44
CA ARG A 11 2.96 12.53 7.24
C ARG A 11 2.38 11.46 6.33
N ALA A 12 3.05 10.33 6.17
CA ALA A 12 2.52 9.20 5.41
C ALA A 12 1.26 8.61 6.07
N LEU A 13 1.20 8.48 7.39
CA LEU A 13 0.01 7.96 8.07
C LEU A 13 -1.16 8.95 8.16
N ALA A 14 -0.93 10.26 8.02
CA ALA A 14 -1.96 11.32 8.15
C ALA A 14 -2.98 11.40 6.99
N ARG A 15 -3.20 10.32 6.22
CA ARG A 15 -4.22 10.25 5.17
C ARG A 15 -4.97 8.93 5.27
N ASP A 16 -6.28 9.02 5.42
CA ASP A 16 -7.19 7.86 5.59
C ASP A 16 -7.01 6.81 4.50
N ARG A 17 -6.83 7.25 3.25
CA ARG A 17 -6.58 6.34 2.12
C ARG A 17 -5.33 5.48 2.32
N ARG A 18 -4.26 6.03 2.91
CA ARG A 18 -3.03 5.27 3.15
C ARG A 18 -3.15 4.36 4.36
N LEU A 19 -3.91 4.76 5.38
CA LEU A 19 -4.26 3.86 6.48
C LEU A 19 -5.09 2.67 5.97
N ALA A 20 -6.10 2.92 5.15
CA ALA A 20 -6.92 1.86 4.55
C ALA A 20 -6.08 0.86 3.74
N ILE A 21 -5.07 1.33 2.98
CA ILE A 21 -4.15 0.43 2.26
C ILE A 21 -3.40 -0.47 3.25
N LEU A 22 -2.85 0.09 4.33
CA LEU A 22 -2.11 -0.69 5.33
C LEU A 22 -3.02 -1.70 6.05
N ASP A 23 -4.24 -1.31 6.37
CA ASP A 23 -5.23 -2.21 6.97
C ASP A 23 -5.59 -3.35 6.02
N TRP A 24 -5.81 -3.07 4.73
CA TRP A 24 -6.12 -4.12 3.76
C TRP A 24 -4.95 -5.10 3.55
N LEU A 25 -3.72 -4.60 3.59
CA LEU A 25 -2.53 -5.43 3.40
C LEU A 25 -2.16 -6.24 4.64
N ARG A 26 -2.77 -5.97 5.79
CA ARG A 26 -2.63 -6.80 7.00
C ARG A 26 -3.33 -8.15 6.83
N GLU A 27 -4.48 -8.17 6.15
CA GLU A 27 -5.32 -9.36 5.93
C GLU A 27 -5.78 -9.43 4.46
N PRO A 28 -4.83 -9.58 3.51
CA PRO A 28 -5.12 -9.37 2.09
C PRO A 28 -6.13 -10.35 1.51
N ASP A 29 -6.24 -11.56 2.06
CA ASP A 29 -7.24 -12.58 1.71
C ASP A 29 -8.69 -12.15 2.01
N LYS A 30 -8.90 -11.30 3.01
CA LYS A 30 -10.21 -10.72 3.34
C LYS A 30 -10.59 -9.55 2.44
N HIS A 31 -9.60 -8.95 1.76
CA HIS A 31 -9.77 -7.68 1.08
C HIS A 31 -9.61 -7.75 -0.44
N PHE A 32 -8.89 -8.74 -0.96
CA PHE A 32 -8.59 -8.90 -2.38
C PHE A 32 -8.91 -10.32 -2.85
N PRO A 33 -9.35 -10.48 -4.11
CA PRO A 33 -9.49 -11.81 -4.70
C PRO A 33 -8.12 -12.48 -4.81
N ALA A 34 -8.13 -13.82 -4.86
CA ALA A 34 -6.94 -14.60 -5.18
C ALA A 34 -6.33 -14.12 -6.53
N GLN A 35 -5.00 -14.01 -6.59
CA GLN A 35 -4.31 -13.63 -7.82
C GLN A 35 -3.98 -14.88 -8.62
N VAL A 36 -4.11 -14.79 -9.95
CA VAL A 36 -3.81 -15.91 -10.87
C VAL A 36 -2.30 -16.23 -10.85
N ASP A 37 -1.46 -15.19 -10.87
CA ASP A 37 -0.01 -15.29 -10.98
C ASP A 37 0.71 -14.79 -9.71
N GLY A 38 0.29 -15.23 -8.52
CA GLY A 38 1.00 -14.92 -7.28
C GLY A 38 0.18 -15.13 -6.01
N ASP A 39 0.89 -15.24 -4.88
CA ASP A 39 0.32 -15.42 -3.56
C ASP A 39 0.19 -14.07 -2.83
N LEU A 40 -0.99 -13.80 -2.24
CA LEU A 40 -1.29 -12.53 -1.59
C LEU A 40 -0.35 -12.20 -0.42
N PHE A 41 0.20 -13.21 0.26
CA PHE A 41 1.09 -13.02 1.40
C PHE A 41 2.57 -13.05 1.01
N LYS A 42 2.98 -13.91 0.08
CA LYS A 42 4.38 -14.05 -0.37
C LYS A 42 4.79 -13.03 -1.42
N ASP A 43 3.86 -12.71 -2.33
CA ASP A 43 4.11 -11.80 -3.46
C ASP A 43 3.51 -10.41 -3.22
N GLY A 44 2.52 -10.33 -2.33
CA GLY A 44 1.80 -9.10 -2.04
C GLY A 44 0.69 -8.84 -3.07
N VAL A 45 0.03 -7.70 -2.90
CA VAL A 45 -1.12 -7.30 -3.72
C VAL A 45 -0.68 -6.39 -4.85
N ARG A 46 -1.10 -6.70 -6.08
CA ARG A 46 -0.85 -5.82 -7.23
C ARG A 46 -1.49 -4.45 -7.03
N GLY A 47 -0.74 -3.38 -7.30
CA GLY A 47 -1.23 -2.00 -7.17
C GLY A 47 -2.52 -1.72 -7.95
N ALA A 48 -2.73 -2.39 -9.08
CA ALA A 48 -3.96 -2.32 -9.87
C ALA A 48 -5.22 -2.75 -9.08
N LEU A 49 -5.12 -3.81 -8.27
CA LEU A 49 -6.23 -4.30 -7.44
C LEU A 49 -6.56 -3.32 -6.32
N ILE A 50 -5.53 -2.68 -5.76
CA ILE A 50 -5.70 -1.62 -4.75
C ILE A 50 -6.36 -0.40 -5.38
N ALA A 51 -5.96 0.00 -6.59
CA ALA A 51 -6.59 1.09 -7.35
C ALA A 51 -8.07 0.80 -7.59
N GLN A 52 -8.39 -0.41 -8.04
CA GLN A 52 -9.76 -0.84 -8.29
C GLN A 52 -10.61 -0.81 -7.03
N LYS A 53 -10.12 -1.39 -5.92
CA LYS A 53 -10.82 -1.41 -4.64
C LYS A 53 -11.05 0.01 -4.09
N MET A 54 -10.09 0.90 -4.28
CA MET A 54 -10.16 2.29 -3.84
C MET A 54 -10.91 3.21 -4.83
N GLN A 55 -11.31 2.70 -6.00
CA GLN A 55 -11.98 3.45 -7.07
C GLN A 55 -11.21 4.70 -7.50
N VAL A 56 -9.90 4.54 -7.72
CA VAL A 56 -9.02 5.60 -8.18
C VAL A 56 -8.19 5.18 -9.40
N SER A 57 -7.62 6.17 -10.08
CA SER A 57 -6.71 5.93 -11.19
C SER A 57 -5.40 5.26 -10.74
N GLN A 58 -4.75 4.57 -11.68
CA GLN A 58 -3.42 3.96 -11.49
C GLN A 58 -2.35 4.99 -11.03
N PRO A 59 -2.25 6.20 -11.63
CA PRO A 59 -1.36 7.24 -11.12
C PRO A 59 -1.67 7.65 -9.68
N THR A 60 -2.95 7.80 -9.34
CA THR A 60 -3.36 8.19 -7.97
C THR A 60 -2.93 7.16 -6.95
N ILE A 61 -3.18 5.86 -7.20
CA ILE A 61 -2.75 4.83 -6.25
C ILE A 61 -1.23 4.70 -6.19
N SER A 62 -0.55 4.86 -7.33
CA SER A 62 0.92 4.79 -7.41
C SER A 62 1.57 5.83 -6.50
N GLU A 63 1.01 7.04 -6.44
CA GLU A 63 1.51 8.08 -5.54
C GLU A 63 1.33 7.72 -4.06
N HIS A 64 0.17 7.16 -3.68
CA HIS A 64 -0.03 6.67 -2.31
C HIS A 64 0.97 5.56 -1.93
N LEU A 65 1.17 4.58 -2.81
CA LEU A 65 2.10 3.46 -2.59
C LEU A 65 3.56 3.94 -2.55
N ARG A 66 3.92 4.92 -3.37
CA ARG A 66 5.25 5.55 -3.37
C ARG A 66 5.54 6.23 -2.04
N VAL A 67 4.60 7.02 -1.52
CA VAL A 67 4.74 7.69 -0.21
C VAL A 67 4.89 6.67 0.92
N LEU A 68 4.06 5.62 0.94
CA LEU A 68 4.16 4.56 1.94
C LEU A 68 5.49 3.79 1.86
N THR A 69 5.98 3.52 0.65
CA THR A 69 7.27 2.86 0.41
C THR A 69 8.43 3.73 0.90
N GLN A 70 8.44 5.02 0.56
CA GLN A 70 9.48 5.95 0.98
C GLN A 70 9.51 6.14 2.51
N ALA A 71 8.36 6.08 3.16
CA ALA A 71 8.24 6.10 4.61
C ALA A 71 8.53 4.74 5.29
N GLY A 72 8.86 3.70 4.52
CA GLY A 72 9.24 2.39 5.05
C GLY A 72 8.08 1.48 5.47
N PHE A 73 6.83 1.85 5.19
CA PHE A 73 5.66 1.04 5.54
C PHE A 73 5.40 -0.10 4.55
N LEU A 74 5.86 0.04 3.30
CA LEU A 74 5.71 -0.97 2.25
C LEU A 74 7.06 -1.34 1.65
N LYS A 75 7.17 -2.59 1.19
CA LYS A 75 8.28 -3.07 0.37
C LYS A 75 7.74 -3.40 -1.02
N PRO A 76 8.19 -2.71 -2.08
CA PRO A 76 7.78 -3.04 -3.44
C PRO A 76 8.41 -4.36 -3.86
N LYS A 77 7.64 -5.16 -4.61
CA LYS A 77 8.12 -6.37 -5.29
C LYS A 77 8.04 -6.12 -6.80
N ARG A 78 9.10 -6.53 -7.53
CA ARG A 78 9.15 -6.49 -8.99
C ARG A 78 8.87 -7.87 -9.56
#